data_AF-A0A6C0Y0N9-F1
#
_entry.id   AF-A0A6C0Y0N9-F1
#
_cell.length_a   1.000
_cell.length_b   1.000
_cell.length_c   1.000
_cell.angle_alpha   90.00
_cell.angle_beta   90.00
_cell.angle_gamma   90.00
#
_symmetry.space_group_name_H-M   'P 1'
#
loop_
_entity.id
_entity.type
_entity.pdbx_description
1 polymer ?
#
loop_
_entity_poly.entity_id
_entity_poly.type
_entity_poly.pdbx_seq_one_letter_code
_entity_poly.pdbx_strand_id
1 'polypeptide(L)'
;MTAAASMGNFIIALPPSDIWLTDDQAAEFLSYEKGYFKASIICLKGFPKPKYITETTKGRRWNLKKLSDWLESRPEDLKKAVGRPRRI
;
A
#
# COMPACT_ATOMS: atom_id res chain seq x y z
N MET A 1 3.16 -1.59 14.68
CA MET A 1 2.27 -0.41 14.62
C MET A 1 0.96 -0.83 13.96
N THR A 2 -0.18 -0.58 14.61
CA THR A 2 -1.49 -1.13 14.22
C THR A 2 -2.24 -0.12 13.34
N ALA A 3 -2.60 -0.52 12.12
CA ALA A 3 -3.39 0.31 11.21
C ALA A 3 -4.88 0.22 11.60
N ALA A 4 -5.47 1.35 11.98
CA ALA A 4 -6.88 1.45 12.35
C ALA A 4 -7.72 1.79 11.12
N ALA A 5 -8.68 0.93 10.76
CA ALA A 5 -9.70 1.21 9.76
C ALA A 5 -11.04 1.48 10.48
N SER A 6 -11.59 2.68 10.29
CA SER A 6 -12.86 3.11 10.89
C SER A 6 -14.03 2.78 9.95
N MET A 7 -14.77 1.72 10.24
CA MET A 7 -16.17 1.57 9.82
C MET A 7 -16.98 1.16 11.06
N GLY A 8 -17.88 2.05 11.51
CA GLY A 8 -18.96 1.74 12.47
C GLY A 8 -18.59 0.84 13.66
N ASN A 9 -17.96 1.42 14.68
CA ASN A 9 -17.88 0.95 16.08
C ASN A 9 -17.62 -0.54 16.41
N PHE A 10 -17.08 -1.31 15.49
CA PHE A 10 -16.36 -2.55 15.79
C PHE A 10 -14.95 -2.41 15.21
N ILE A 11 -13.98 -2.10 16.08
CA ILE A 11 -12.57 -2.17 15.73
C ILE A 11 -12.21 -3.66 15.67
N ILE A 12 -12.49 -4.30 14.54
CA ILE A 12 -11.94 -5.60 14.23
C ILE A 12 -10.51 -5.34 13.75
N ALA A 13 -9.57 -5.30 14.69
CA ALA A 13 -8.15 -5.22 14.40
C ALA A 13 -7.70 -6.57 13.82
N LEU A 14 -7.94 -6.76 12.51
CA LEU A 14 -7.38 -7.89 11.79
C LEU A 14 -5.85 -7.78 11.82
N PRO A 15 -5.13 -8.90 11.99
CA PRO A 15 -3.69 -8.88 11.85
C PRO A 15 -3.34 -8.40 10.43
N PRO A 16 -2.25 -7.64 10.24
CA PRO A 16 -1.89 -7.09 8.93
C PRO A 16 -1.74 -8.14 7.81
N SER A 17 -1.54 -9.41 8.16
CA SER A 17 -1.48 -10.54 7.22
C SER A 17 -2.81 -10.83 6.53
N ASP A 18 -3.92 -10.52 7.19
CA ASP A 18 -5.27 -10.91 6.74
C ASP A 18 -5.95 -9.75 6.00
N ILE A 19 -5.33 -8.58 5.99
CA ILE A 19 -5.84 -7.38 5.34
C ILE A 19 -5.32 -7.32 3.89
N TRP A 20 -6.28 -7.20 2.96
CA TRP A 20 -6.03 -7.09 1.53
C TRP A 20 -6.63 -5.80 0.96
N LEU A 21 -5.74 -4.92 0.49
CA LEU A 21 -6.07 -3.59 -0.03
C LEU A 21 -6.38 -3.62 -1.52
N THR A 22 -7.25 -2.71 -1.98
CA THR A 22 -7.38 -2.38 -3.41
C THR A 22 -6.17 -1.60 -3.91
N ASP A 23 -6.04 -1.44 -5.24
CA ASP A 23 -5.01 -0.55 -5.83
C ASP A 23 -5.04 0.86 -5.22
N ASP A 24 -6.24 1.42 -5.03
CA ASP A 24 -6.42 2.78 -4.53
C ASP A 24 -6.02 2.90 -3.06
N GLN A 25 -6.41 1.92 -2.23
CA GLN A 25 -6.02 1.86 -0.82
C GLN A 25 -4.51 1.61 -0.65
N ALA A 26 -3.91 0.78 -1.50
CA ALA A 26 -2.48 0.52 -1.47
C ALA A 26 -1.65 1.77 -1.86
N ALA A 27 -2.11 2.52 -2.86
CA ALA A 27 -1.50 3.80 -3.24
C ALA A 27 -1.56 4.80 -2.09
N GLU A 28 -2.71 4.92 -1.44
CA GLU A 28 -2.91 5.80 -0.27
C GLU A 28 -2.02 5.38 0.91
N PHE A 29 -1.99 4.09 1.25
CA PHE A 29 -1.14 3.55 2.32
C PHE A 29 0.34 3.87 2.11
N LEU A 30 0.84 3.73 0.89
CA LEU A 30 2.23 4.04 0.54
C LEU A 30 2.46 5.54 0.26
N SER A 31 1.42 6.37 0.40
CA SER A 31 1.43 7.80 0.10
C SER A 31 1.89 8.14 -1.32
N TYR A 32 1.52 7.33 -2.31
CA TYR A 32 1.76 7.61 -3.73
C TYR A 32 0.50 8.12 -4.42
N GLU A 33 0.70 8.92 -5.48
CA GLU A 33 -0.38 9.28 -6.38
C GLU A 33 -0.89 8.02 -7.12
N LYS A 34 -2.20 7.88 -7.29
CA LYS A 34 -2.84 6.68 -7.84
C LYS A 34 -2.30 6.29 -9.22
N GLY A 35 -2.09 7.28 -10.10
CA GLY A 35 -1.55 7.06 -11.45
C GLY A 35 -0.12 6.53 -11.40
N TYR A 36 0.74 7.22 -10.65
CA TYR A 36 2.13 6.83 -10.45
C TYR A 36 2.28 5.45 -9.80
N PHE A 37 1.42 5.13 -8.83
CA PHE A 37 1.41 3.80 -8.21
C PHE A 37 1.18 2.69 -9.24
N LYS A 38 0.13 2.84 -10.07
CA LYS A 38 -0.24 1.85 -11.10
C LYS A 38 0.75 1.78 -12.26
N ALA A 39 1.41 2.87 -12.61
CA ALA A 39 2.34 2.91 -13.74
C ALA A 39 3.76 2.45 -13.35
N SER A 40 4.22 2.81 -12.15
CA SER A 40 5.63 2.71 -11.80
C SER A 40 5.88 1.81 -10.59
N ILE A 41 5.17 2.04 -9.47
CA ILE A 41 5.49 1.35 -8.21
C ILE A 41 5.21 -0.14 -8.28
N ILE A 42 4.05 -0.54 -8.81
CA ILE A 42 3.68 -1.96 -8.92
C ILE A 42 4.60 -2.78 -9.84
N CYS A 43 5.35 -2.11 -10.71
CA CYS A 43 6.25 -2.72 -11.68
C CYS A 43 7.68 -2.83 -11.14
N LEU A 44 7.97 -2.31 -9.94
CA LEU A 44 9.32 -2.34 -9.37
C LEU A 44 9.77 -3.78 -9.09
N LYS A 45 11.02 -4.06 -9.41
CA LYS A 45 11.66 -5.34 -9.09
C LYS A 45 11.73 -5.50 -7.57
N GLY A 46 11.04 -6.51 -7.04
CA GLY A 46 10.94 -6.76 -5.60
C GLY A 46 9.72 -6.15 -4.91
N PHE A 47 8.82 -5.48 -5.64
CA PHE A 47 7.53 -5.08 -5.10
C PHE A 47 6.66 -6.33 -4.78
N PRO A 48 5.86 -6.33 -3.71
CA PRO A 48 5.01 -7.46 -3.35
C PRO A 48 4.09 -7.87 -4.49
N LYS A 49 3.95 -9.18 -4.77
CA LYS A 49 3.02 -9.65 -5.80
C LYS A 49 1.57 -9.53 -5.34
N PRO A 50 0.65 -9.05 -6.20
CA PRO A 50 -0.77 -8.98 -5.86
C PRO A 50 -1.41 -10.37 -5.91
N LYS A 51 -2.56 -10.51 -5.24
CA LYS A 51 -3.53 -11.59 -5.49
C LYS A 51 -4.59 -11.07 -6.45
N TYR A 52 -4.89 -11.85 -7.49
CA TYR A 52 -5.97 -11.53 -8.42
C TYR A 52 -7.26 -12.15 -7.93
N ILE A 53 -8.32 -11.35 -7.78
CA ILE A 53 -9.66 -11.84 -7.50
C ILE A 53 -10.44 -11.85 -8.80
N THR A 54 -10.83 -13.03 -9.26
CA THR A 54 -11.55 -13.25 -10.53
C THR A 54 -13.06 -13.07 -10.40
N GLU A 55 -13.61 -13.09 -9.18
CA GLU A 55 -15.05 -13.09 -8.90
C GLU A 55 -15.70 -11.70 -8.95
N THR A 56 -14.93 -10.63 -8.70
CA THR A 56 -15.41 -9.25 -8.75
C THR A 56 -14.43 -8.42 -9.57
N THR A 57 -14.90 -7.94 -10.72
CA THR A 57 -14.27 -6.91 -11.56
C THR A 57 -12.74 -7.00 -11.64
N LYS A 58 -12.17 -8.16 -12.01
CA LYS A 58 -10.73 -8.41 -12.24
C LYS A 58 -9.80 -7.52 -11.38
N GLY A 59 -10.01 -7.52 -10.06
CA GLY A 59 -9.33 -6.62 -9.14
C GLY A 59 -8.04 -7.21 -8.60
N ARG A 60 -6.93 -6.45 -8.68
CA ARG A 60 -5.71 -6.76 -7.92
C ARG A 60 -5.92 -6.41 -6.46
N ARG A 61 -5.41 -7.27 -5.57
CA ARG A 61 -5.39 -7.06 -4.14
C ARG A 61 -3.98 -7.16 -3.59
N TRP A 62 -3.64 -6.24 -2.68
CA TRP A 62 -2.33 -6.13 -2.10
C TRP A 62 -2.38 -6.45 -0.61
N ASN A 63 -1.51 -7.34 -0.17
CA ASN A 63 -1.46 -7.72 1.24
C ASN A 63 -0.79 -6.62 2.06
N LEU A 64 -1.45 -6.14 3.12
CA LEU A 64 -0.96 -5.02 3.93
C LEU A 64 0.37 -5.34 4.61
N LYS A 65 0.53 -6.55 5.17
CA LYS A 65 1.80 -6.97 5.79
C LYS A 65 2.94 -6.90 4.79
N LYS A 66 2.78 -7.48 3.60
CA LYS A 66 3.83 -7.44 2.57
C LYS A 66 4.17 -6.03 2.10
N LEU A 67 3.18 -5.14 2.01
CA LEU A 67 3.42 -3.74 1.69
C LEU A 67 4.18 -3.02 2.80
N SER A 68 3.90 -3.35 4.06
CA SER A 68 4.58 -2.80 5.24
C SER A 68 6.02 -3.29 5.30
N ASP A 69 6.24 -4.60 5.15
CA ASP A 69 7.58 -5.22 5.10
C ASP A 69 8.41 -4.60 3.96
N TRP A 70 7.81 -4.43 2.78
CA TRP A 70 8.48 -3.78 1.64
C TRP A 70 8.80 -2.30 1.90
N LEU A 71 7.91 -1.58 2.60
CA LEU A 71 8.12 -0.17 2.95
C LEU A 71 9.31 -0.02 3.91
N GLU A 72 9.45 -0.94 4.87
CA GLU A 72 10.60 -1.00 5.80
C GLU A 72 11.91 -1.34 5.07
N SER A 73 11.86 -2.29 4.12
CA SER A 73 13.03 -2.74 3.37
C SER A 73 13.32 -1.92 2.09
N ARG A 74 12.59 -0.83 1.84
CA ARG A 74 12.68 -0.09 0.58
C ARG A 74 14.05 0.60 0.44
N PRO A 75 14.73 0.47 -0.72
CA PRO A 75 15.98 1.18 -0.98
C PRO A 75 15.86 2.69 -0.72
N GLU A 76 16.91 3.28 -0.13
CA GLU A 76 16.99 4.73 0.18
C GLU A 76 16.64 5.61 -1.03
N ASP A 77 17.11 5.23 -2.22
CA ASP A 77 16.88 5.98 -3.47
C ASP A 77 15.41 6.06 -3.91
N LEU A 78 14.58 5.12 -3.45
CA LEU A 78 13.13 5.06 -3.71
C LEU A 78 12.31 5.65 -2.56
N LYS A 79 12.95 5.98 -1.42
CA LYS A 79 12.29 6.75 -0.39
C LYS A 79 11.98 8.11 -1.00
N LYS A 80 10.72 8.56 -0.86
CA LYS A 80 10.39 9.95 -1.18
C LYS A 80 11.42 10.80 -0.43
N ALA A 81 12.31 11.46 -1.16
CA ALA A 81 13.19 12.45 -0.57
C ALA A 81 12.27 13.37 0.22
N VAL A 82 12.48 13.44 1.54
CA VAL A 82 11.78 14.39 2.39
C VAL A 82 12.32 15.76 1.96
N GLY A 83 11.79 16.27 0.85
CA GLY A 83 12.17 17.56 0.32
C GLY A 83 11.97 18.57 1.43
N ARG A 84 13.00 19.41 1.63
CA ARG A 84 13.01 20.56 2.54
C ARG A 84 11.60 21.17 2.61
N PRO A 85 11.07 21.46 3.82
CA PRO A 85 9.76 22.08 3.97
C PRO A 85 9.63 23.23 2.97
N ARG A 86 8.59 23.20 2.12
CA ARG A 86 8.26 24.38 1.32
C ARG A 86 8.04 25.52 2.32
N ARG A 87 8.95 26.49 2.34
CA ARG A 87 8.68 27.77 3.02
C ARG A 87 7.48 28.38 2.29
N ILE A 88 6.36 28.46 3.00
CA ILE A 88 5.24 29.34 2.66
C ILE A 88 5.68 30.76 3.01
#